data_AF-A0A2H0RMJ7-F1
#
_entry.id   AF-A0A2H0RMJ7-F1
#
_cell.length_a   1.000
_cell.length_b   1.000
_cell.length_c   1.000
_cell.angle_alpha   90.00
_cell.angle_beta   90.00
_cell.angle_gamma   90.00
#
_symmetry.space_group_name_H-M   'P 1'
#
loop_
_entity.id
_entity.type
_entity.pdbx_description
1 polymer ?
#
loop_
_entity_poly.entity_id
_entity_poly.type
_entity_poly.pdbx_seq_one_letter_code
_entity_poly.pdbx_strand_id
1 'polypeptide(L)'
;MKTFLNTLIILVPLCLFTWVAWTYLDVDGINTITWEAEDNSPFVHGLRPAGRVGAVQITEDGDAYYSIDGDPVYLSVTPPGNYETVDIRTWVRTENQPVIEFGATVDAVAGQVDLRPLVNKTLDALNWIQTRRDSLVLYQRHADYGEISDVLQDPPPLSSIATYHYTLPEENSVPRAWTGNGSVRQTQVSLRGFHEFVTVTNGRGFSIDAMYMDMNRNPGEDPVAIRVFQGNELVAEVHAEDDGVVNDTNAALDRRTLHLDVVGLRAGLVKVELNADNDVYWRELSTTLPMLTYSKNVFVGDEVGYLDDPRSVTLWTDAQHITLFTRHAEGVQTVILGDQQVEIAVPHEQYSVENQHVGVTRLTIPKGDLLVVTDGRIAFSQEAFFNPYPVQLSDRINLNKLGVDTILATYPQTTQDGPWTVGQATFWLPPLEKEGGDADQGLNDGSYRFVLSLPNIAERGATVDVHKIEMTFTRSPRSVGDIWQRLVEKLLRKNT
;
A
#
# COMPACT_ATOMS: atom_id res chain seq x y z
N MET A 1 -68.11 11.84 -15.06
CA MET A 1 -67.68 11.03 -13.90
C MET A 1 -67.07 9.67 -14.30
N LYS A 2 -67.76 8.83 -15.07
CA LYS A 2 -67.25 7.51 -15.50
C LYS A 2 -65.97 7.55 -16.35
N THR A 3 -65.90 8.47 -17.32
CA THR A 3 -64.70 8.69 -18.16
C THR A 3 -63.50 9.15 -17.34
N PHE A 4 -63.70 10.08 -16.40
CA PHE A 4 -62.65 10.55 -15.49
C PHE A 4 -62.10 9.43 -14.61
N LEU A 5 -62.98 8.58 -14.04
CA LEU A 5 -62.57 7.44 -13.21
C LEU A 5 -61.78 6.40 -14.02
N ASN A 6 -62.19 6.10 -15.25
CA ASN A 6 -61.48 5.19 -16.15
C ASN A 6 -60.08 5.72 -16.52
N THR A 7 -59.96 7.02 -16.77
CA THR A 7 -58.67 7.68 -17.05
C THR A 7 -57.72 7.58 -15.85
N LEU A 8 -58.23 7.79 -14.62
CA LEU A 8 -57.44 7.69 -13.39
C LEU A 8 -56.91 6.26 -13.17
N ILE A 9 -57.73 5.23 -13.40
CA ILE A 9 -57.37 3.82 -13.23
C ILE A 9 -56.20 3.42 -14.15
N ILE A 10 -56.04 4.06 -15.31
CA ILE A 10 -54.94 3.78 -16.24
C ILE A 10 -53.71 4.65 -15.93
N LEU A 11 -53.92 5.94 -15.64
CA LEU A 11 -52.82 6.88 -15.40
C LEU A 11 -52.06 6.57 -14.12
N VAL A 12 -52.73 6.20 -13.04
CA VAL A 12 -52.05 5.95 -11.76
C VAL A 12 -51.03 4.80 -11.86
N PRO A 13 -51.37 3.60 -12.38
CA PRO A 13 -50.39 2.55 -12.60
C PRO A 13 -49.29 2.93 -13.59
N LEU A 14 -49.60 3.70 -14.64
CA LEU A 14 -48.60 4.14 -15.61
C LEU A 14 -47.60 5.10 -14.97
N CYS A 15 -48.08 6.09 -14.22
CA CYS A 15 -47.26 7.04 -13.48
C CYS A 15 -46.43 6.33 -12.41
N LEU A 16 -47.02 5.41 -11.65
CA LEU A 16 -46.29 4.58 -10.69
C LEU A 16 -45.24 3.72 -11.37
N PHE A 17 -45.56 3.06 -12.48
CA PHE A 17 -44.61 2.25 -13.23
C PHE A 17 -43.46 3.10 -13.79
N THR A 18 -43.77 4.28 -14.33
CA THR A 18 -42.76 5.21 -14.86
C THR A 18 -41.88 5.73 -13.74
N TRP A 19 -42.46 6.06 -12.59
CA TRP A 19 -41.73 6.51 -11.41
C TRP A 19 -40.82 5.41 -10.86
N VAL A 20 -41.34 4.19 -10.65
CA VAL A 20 -40.54 3.03 -10.21
C VAL A 20 -39.46 2.71 -11.23
N ALA A 21 -39.77 2.69 -12.52
CA ALA A 21 -38.78 2.44 -13.56
C ALA A 21 -37.71 3.53 -13.57
N TRP A 22 -38.07 4.80 -13.41
CA TRP A 22 -37.13 5.90 -13.30
C TRP A 22 -36.19 5.73 -12.11
N THR A 23 -36.73 5.40 -10.94
CA THR A 23 -35.96 5.19 -9.70
C THR A 23 -35.08 3.93 -9.76
N TYR A 24 -35.56 2.82 -10.32
CA TYR A 24 -34.82 1.55 -10.36
C TYR A 24 -33.85 1.42 -11.54
N LEU A 25 -34.01 2.22 -12.59
CA LEU A 25 -33.13 2.17 -13.76
C LEU A 25 -31.95 3.15 -13.66
N ASP A 26 -31.94 4.01 -12.64
CA ASP A 26 -31.05 5.18 -12.45
C ASP A 26 -30.75 5.83 -13.80
N VAL A 27 -31.77 6.49 -14.35
CA VAL A 27 -31.73 7.09 -15.69
C VAL A 27 -30.71 8.22 -15.74
N ASP A 28 -30.60 8.99 -14.66
CA ASP A 28 -29.59 10.02 -14.45
C ASP A 28 -28.18 9.47 -14.20
N GLY A 29 -28.07 8.17 -13.92
CA GLY A 29 -26.80 7.50 -13.68
C GLY A 29 -26.27 7.65 -12.26
N ILE A 30 -27.07 8.15 -11.31
CA ILE A 30 -26.66 8.38 -9.92
C ILE A 30 -27.48 7.48 -9.00
N ASN A 31 -26.82 6.78 -8.08
CA ASN A 31 -27.49 6.00 -7.06
C ASN A 31 -26.77 6.16 -5.71
N THR A 32 -27.50 6.52 -4.67
CA THR A 32 -26.95 6.67 -3.32
C THR A 32 -27.45 5.56 -2.42
N ILE A 33 -26.51 4.84 -1.81
CA ILE A 33 -26.75 3.81 -0.80
C ILE A 33 -26.25 4.36 0.53
N THR A 34 -27.14 4.38 1.53
CA THR A 34 -26.79 4.73 2.90
C THR A 34 -26.89 3.48 3.76
N TRP A 35 -25.87 3.26 4.57
CA TRP A 35 -25.86 2.24 5.62
C TRP A 35 -25.54 2.92 6.95
N GLU A 36 -26.43 2.75 7.92
CA GLU A 36 -26.21 3.16 9.31
C GLU A 36 -26.01 1.91 10.18
N ALA A 37 -25.38 2.07 11.35
CA ALA A 37 -25.32 0.97 12.29
C ALA A 37 -26.75 0.53 12.69
N GLU A 38 -26.95 -0.76 12.89
CA GLU A 38 -28.26 -1.46 12.98
C GLU A 38 -29.02 -1.70 11.67
N ASP A 39 -28.67 -1.02 10.57
CA ASP A 39 -29.40 -1.22 9.31
C ASP A 39 -29.11 -2.58 8.67
N ASN A 40 -30.20 -3.27 8.32
CA ASN A 40 -30.18 -4.39 7.39
C ASN A 40 -30.35 -3.86 5.96
N SER A 41 -29.25 -3.42 5.35
CA SER A 41 -29.25 -2.99 3.96
C SER A 41 -29.26 -4.20 3.01
N PRO A 42 -30.08 -4.20 1.94
CA PRO A 42 -30.01 -5.22 0.90
C PRO A 42 -28.78 -5.07 -0.01
N PHE A 43 -28.08 -3.93 0.08
CA PHE A 43 -26.93 -3.61 -0.77
C PHE A 43 -25.60 -3.62 -0.02
N VAL A 44 -25.62 -3.43 1.30
CA VAL A 44 -24.42 -3.34 2.13
C VAL A 44 -24.41 -4.50 3.10
N HIS A 45 -23.39 -5.34 2.99
CA HIS A 45 -23.14 -6.44 3.91
C HIS A 45 -22.15 -5.92 4.95
N GLY A 46 -22.67 -5.66 6.16
CA GLY A 46 -22.00 -4.91 7.23
C GLY A 46 -20.57 -5.34 7.59
N LEU A 47 -19.97 -4.59 8.51
CA LEU A 47 -18.55 -4.68 8.84
C LEU A 47 -18.14 -6.07 9.35
N ARG A 48 -17.04 -6.60 8.79
CA ARG A 48 -16.48 -7.93 9.10
C ARG A 48 -14.96 -7.88 9.25
N PRO A 49 -14.30 -8.85 9.90
CA PRO A 49 -14.87 -9.97 10.65
C PRO A 49 -15.41 -9.55 12.02
N ALA A 50 -16.36 -10.33 12.56
CA ALA A 50 -16.96 -10.06 13.88
C ALA A 50 -15.96 -10.05 15.05
N GLY A 51 -14.78 -10.66 14.89
CA GLY A 51 -13.72 -10.61 15.90
C GLY A 51 -12.99 -9.26 15.98
N ARG A 52 -13.29 -8.31 15.10
CA ARG A 52 -12.70 -6.94 15.06
C ARG A 52 -13.76 -5.85 15.18
N VAL A 53 -15.04 -6.23 15.26
CA VAL A 53 -16.18 -5.32 15.24
C VAL A 53 -17.04 -5.66 16.46
N GLY A 54 -17.16 -4.69 17.36
CA GLY A 54 -17.97 -4.83 18.57
C GLY A 54 -19.46 -4.96 18.29
N ALA A 55 -20.24 -5.20 19.35
CA ALA A 55 -21.69 -5.09 19.26
C ALA A 55 -22.10 -3.62 19.00
N VAL A 56 -23.28 -3.42 18.42
CA VAL A 56 -23.85 -2.08 18.27
C VAL A 56 -23.98 -1.41 19.62
N GLN A 57 -23.63 -0.12 19.65
CA GLN A 57 -23.81 0.79 20.77
C GLN A 57 -24.61 2.01 20.31
N ILE A 58 -25.21 2.74 21.25
CA ILE A 58 -26.01 3.95 20.98
C ILE A 58 -25.41 5.10 21.79
N THR A 59 -25.17 6.25 21.15
CA THR A 59 -24.68 7.46 21.83
C THR A 59 -25.78 8.09 22.71
N GLU A 60 -25.42 9.08 23.54
CA GLU A 60 -26.41 9.85 24.32
C GLU A 60 -27.42 10.58 23.42
N ASP A 61 -27.02 10.93 22.19
CA ASP A 61 -27.86 11.61 21.20
C ASP A 61 -28.73 10.64 20.38
N GLY A 62 -28.58 9.32 20.58
CA GLY A 62 -29.37 8.29 19.91
C GLY A 62 -28.75 7.71 18.64
N ASP A 63 -27.51 8.07 18.31
CA ASP A 63 -26.82 7.54 17.13
C ASP A 63 -26.29 6.13 17.40
N ALA A 64 -26.68 5.16 16.57
CA ALA A 64 -26.11 3.83 16.61
C ALA A 64 -24.70 3.80 15.99
N TYR A 65 -23.78 3.01 16.54
CA TYR A 65 -22.44 2.81 15.98
C TYR A 65 -21.85 1.44 16.30
N TYR A 66 -20.87 1.03 15.51
CA TYR A 66 -19.99 -0.11 15.80
C TYR A 66 -18.61 0.39 16.22
N SER A 67 -18.07 -0.13 17.32
CA SER A 67 -16.67 0.09 17.69
C SER A 67 -15.77 -0.95 17.04
N ILE A 68 -14.68 -0.50 16.43
CA ILE A 68 -13.66 -1.33 15.79
C ILE A 68 -12.36 -1.22 16.58
N ASP A 69 -11.75 -2.37 16.88
CA ASP A 69 -10.50 -2.49 17.63
C ASP A 69 -9.43 -3.34 16.92
N GLY A 70 -9.72 -3.77 15.69
CA GLY A 70 -8.82 -4.58 14.87
C GLY A 70 -8.80 -4.17 13.41
N ASP A 71 -7.74 -4.59 12.72
CA ASP A 71 -7.45 -4.25 11.33
C ASP A 71 -7.07 -5.51 10.54
N PRO A 72 -7.44 -5.66 9.25
CA PRO A 72 -8.42 -4.87 8.49
C PRO A 72 -9.89 -5.18 8.81
N VAL A 73 -10.78 -4.23 8.55
CA VAL A 73 -12.24 -4.45 8.53
C VAL A 73 -12.76 -4.35 7.10
N TYR A 74 -13.62 -5.27 6.69
CA TYR A 74 -14.17 -5.39 5.35
C TYR A 74 -15.65 -5.00 5.31
N LEU A 75 -16.06 -4.48 4.16
CA LEU A 75 -17.45 -4.15 3.82
C LEU A 75 -17.70 -4.57 2.37
N SER A 76 -18.71 -5.40 2.12
CA SER A 76 -19.09 -5.77 0.76
C SER A 76 -20.32 -5.00 0.33
N VAL A 77 -20.30 -4.47 -0.89
CA VAL A 77 -21.40 -3.65 -1.42
C VAL A 77 -21.82 -4.13 -2.80
N THR A 78 -23.09 -4.46 -2.95
CA THR A 78 -23.71 -4.81 -4.23
C THR A 78 -24.47 -3.59 -4.79
N PRO A 79 -23.90 -2.80 -5.71
CA PRO A 79 -24.65 -1.72 -6.32
C PRO A 79 -25.79 -2.27 -7.21
N PRO A 80 -26.92 -1.55 -7.38
CA PRO A 80 -28.07 -2.03 -8.15
C PRO A 80 -27.81 -2.09 -9.68
N GLY A 81 -26.65 -1.62 -10.13
CA GLY A 81 -26.22 -1.67 -11.52
C GLY A 81 -24.71 -1.52 -11.67
N ASN A 82 -24.27 -1.39 -12.93
CA ASN A 82 -22.88 -1.08 -13.24
C ASN A 82 -22.69 0.44 -13.21
N TYR A 83 -21.63 0.87 -12.53
CA TYR A 83 -21.24 2.27 -12.40
C TYR A 83 -19.75 2.45 -12.72
N GLU A 84 -19.33 3.69 -12.92
CA GLU A 84 -17.96 4.06 -13.27
C GLU A 84 -17.17 4.49 -12.03
N THR A 85 -17.81 5.22 -11.12
CA THR A 85 -17.20 5.70 -9.88
C THR A 85 -18.10 5.48 -8.68
N VAL A 86 -17.49 5.51 -7.50
CA VAL A 86 -18.21 5.62 -6.22
C VAL A 86 -17.53 6.67 -5.35
N ASP A 87 -18.33 7.59 -4.83
CA ASP A 87 -17.94 8.53 -3.78
C ASP A 87 -18.44 8.01 -2.44
N ILE A 88 -17.53 7.81 -1.50
CA ILE A 88 -17.79 7.21 -0.20
C ILE A 88 -17.58 8.28 0.85
N ARG A 89 -18.56 8.40 1.75
CA ARG A 89 -18.50 9.24 2.95
C ARG A 89 -18.67 8.37 4.17
N THR A 90 -17.81 8.53 5.16
CA THR A 90 -17.83 7.71 6.38
C THR A 90 -17.81 8.61 7.60
N TRP A 91 -18.77 8.40 8.49
CA TRP A 91 -18.89 9.09 9.77
C TRP A 91 -18.19 8.25 10.83
N VAL A 92 -17.05 8.75 11.29
CA VAL A 92 -16.20 8.08 12.26
C VAL A 92 -15.93 8.95 13.48
N ARG A 93 -15.73 8.29 14.61
CA ARG A 93 -15.15 8.89 15.81
C ARG A 93 -13.98 8.02 16.24
N THR A 94 -12.90 8.66 16.67
CA THR A 94 -11.61 7.97 16.85
C THR A 94 -11.01 8.27 18.20
N GLU A 95 -10.63 7.21 18.92
CA GLU A 95 -9.87 7.28 20.16
C GLU A 95 -8.48 6.69 19.91
N ASN A 96 -7.44 7.52 20.06
CA ASN A 96 -6.03 7.13 19.85
C ASN A 96 -5.66 6.56 18.47
N GLN A 97 -6.59 6.59 17.49
CA GLN A 97 -6.30 6.28 16.08
C GLN A 97 -6.09 7.57 15.27
N PRO A 98 -4.86 7.87 14.79
CA PRO A 98 -4.57 9.10 14.06
C PRO A 98 -4.89 9.03 12.56
N VAL A 99 -4.86 7.83 11.97
CA VAL A 99 -5.03 7.61 10.52
C VAL A 99 -6.11 6.58 10.28
N ILE A 100 -7.03 6.91 9.38
CA ILE A 100 -8.04 6.00 8.83
C ILE A 100 -7.98 6.10 7.32
N GLU A 101 -7.97 4.96 6.66
CA GLU A 101 -8.02 4.86 5.21
C GLU A 101 -9.18 3.97 4.78
N PHE A 102 -9.76 4.26 3.62
CA PHE A 102 -10.71 3.40 2.95
C PHE A 102 -10.05 2.78 1.73
N GLY A 103 -10.22 1.49 1.56
CA GLY A 103 -9.62 0.71 0.50
C GLY A 103 -10.66 0.07 -0.39
N ALA A 104 -10.32 -0.12 -1.66
CA ALA A 104 -11.09 -0.93 -2.59
C ALA A 104 -10.21 -2.07 -3.12
N THR A 105 -10.75 -3.30 -3.15
CA THR A 105 -9.99 -4.48 -3.61
C THR A 105 -9.76 -4.40 -5.12
N VAL A 106 -8.50 -4.45 -5.53
CA VAL A 106 -8.09 -4.53 -6.95
C VAL A 106 -7.84 -5.98 -7.34
N ASP A 107 -7.18 -6.74 -6.48
CA ASP A 107 -6.92 -8.17 -6.65
C ASP A 107 -6.92 -8.86 -5.28
N ALA A 108 -7.89 -9.73 -5.04
CA ALA A 108 -8.12 -10.45 -3.81
C ALA A 108 -7.11 -11.58 -3.60
N VAL A 109 -6.62 -12.19 -4.67
CA VAL A 109 -5.64 -13.28 -4.63
C VAL A 109 -4.26 -12.72 -4.30
N ALA A 110 -3.89 -11.61 -4.92
CA ALA A 110 -2.66 -10.88 -4.62
C ALA A 110 -2.74 -10.04 -3.33
N GLY A 111 -3.93 -9.86 -2.76
CA GLY A 111 -4.16 -8.99 -1.61
C GLY A 111 -3.98 -7.51 -1.91
N GLN A 112 -4.12 -7.09 -3.17
CA GLN A 112 -3.95 -5.72 -3.62
C GLN A 112 -5.19 -4.88 -3.33
N VAL A 113 -5.00 -3.78 -2.61
CA VAL A 113 -6.04 -2.82 -2.24
C VAL A 113 -5.60 -1.41 -2.66
N ASP A 114 -6.46 -0.66 -3.35
CA ASP A 114 -6.28 0.78 -3.59
C ASP A 114 -6.77 1.52 -2.34
N LEU A 115 -5.84 2.02 -1.51
CA LEU A 115 -6.14 2.76 -0.28
C LEU A 115 -6.23 4.25 -0.54
N ARG A 116 -7.23 4.91 0.06
CA ARG A 116 -7.48 6.35 0.01
C ARG A 116 -7.65 6.88 1.43
N PRO A 117 -7.08 8.04 1.77
CA PRO A 117 -7.19 8.56 3.12
C PRO A 117 -8.59 9.09 3.41
N LEU A 118 -9.14 8.72 4.57
CA LEU A 118 -10.41 9.25 5.09
C LEU A 118 -10.17 10.30 6.17
N VAL A 119 -9.31 9.99 7.14
CA VAL A 119 -9.00 10.86 8.28
C VAL A 119 -7.51 10.77 8.56
N ASN A 120 -6.88 11.92 8.76
CA ASN A 120 -5.50 12.02 9.21
C ASN A 120 -5.37 13.16 10.22
N LYS A 121 -5.49 12.82 11.50
CA LYS A 121 -5.44 13.78 12.63
C LYS A 121 -4.15 14.59 12.64
N THR A 122 -3.04 14.01 12.20
CA THR A 122 -1.77 14.73 12.12
C THR A 122 -1.88 15.88 11.13
N LEU A 123 -2.40 15.62 9.92
CA LEU A 123 -2.62 16.65 8.90
C LEU A 123 -3.73 17.64 9.29
N ASP A 124 -4.83 17.16 9.87
CA ASP A 124 -5.96 17.99 10.30
C ASP A 124 -5.56 18.99 11.39
N ALA A 125 -4.62 18.61 12.27
CA ALA A 125 -4.12 19.45 13.34
C ALA A 125 -2.99 20.42 12.90
N LEU A 126 -2.50 20.32 11.66
CA LEU A 126 -1.44 21.21 11.18
C LEU A 126 -1.94 22.65 11.05
N ASN A 127 -1.28 23.55 11.75
CA ASN A 127 -1.48 24.99 11.66
C ASN A 127 -0.59 25.67 10.60
N TRP A 128 -0.07 24.90 9.65
CA TRP A 128 0.79 25.39 8.57
C TRP A 128 -0.04 26.11 7.52
N ILE A 129 0.62 26.86 6.64
CA ILE A 129 -0.04 27.52 5.50
C ILE A 129 -0.47 26.42 4.53
N GLN A 130 -1.72 26.45 4.08
CA GLN A 130 -2.29 25.43 3.20
C GLN A 130 -2.76 26.03 1.88
N THR A 131 -2.43 25.35 0.78
CA THR A 131 -2.99 25.62 -0.55
C THR A 131 -3.63 24.33 -1.06
N ARG A 132 -4.91 24.40 -1.48
CA ARG A 132 -5.68 23.23 -1.94
C ARG A 132 -6.11 23.39 -3.40
N ARG A 133 -6.07 22.28 -4.13
CA ARG A 133 -6.69 22.11 -5.46
C ARG A 133 -7.30 20.71 -5.49
N ASP A 134 -8.62 20.64 -5.42
CA ASP A 134 -9.39 19.40 -5.28
C ASP A 134 -8.93 18.58 -4.05
N SER A 135 -8.52 17.33 -4.23
CA SER A 135 -7.97 16.48 -3.16
C SER A 135 -6.47 16.71 -2.89
N LEU A 136 -5.77 17.47 -3.75
CA LEU A 136 -4.35 17.74 -3.56
C LEU A 136 -4.17 18.96 -2.65
N VAL A 137 -3.36 18.80 -1.61
CA VAL A 137 -3.06 19.85 -0.64
C VAL A 137 -1.55 19.98 -0.43
N LEU A 138 -1.10 21.22 -0.44
CA LEU A 138 0.24 21.63 -0.04
C LEU A 138 0.16 22.24 1.36
N TYR A 139 0.93 21.70 2.31
CA TYR A 139 1.20 22.34 3.60
C TYR A 139 2.63 22.88 3.60
N GLN A 140 2.83 24.11 4.06
CA GLN A 140 4.16 24.74 4.13
C GLN A 140 4.31 25.54 5.42
N ARG A 141 5.43 25.39 6.12
CA ARG A 141 5.74 26.18 7.33
C ARG A 141 6.00 27.64 7.02
N HIS A 142 6.66 27.87 5.90
CA HIS A 142 7.00 29.18 5.37
C HIS A 142 6.25 29.38 4.05
N ALA A 143 5.85 30.62 3.75
CA ALA A 143 5.09 30.94 2.55
C ALA A 143 5.99 31.00 1.30
N ASP A 144 6.72 29.92 1.03
CA ASP A 144 7.72 29.84 -0.04
C ASP A 144 7.08 29.64 -1.42
N TYR A 145 5.89 29.03 -1.46
CA TYR A 145 5.16 28.69 -2.68
C TYR A 145 3.76 29.32 -2.71
N GLY A 146 3.38 29.91 -3.85
CA GLY A 146 2.05 30.50 -4.04
C GLY A 146 1.01 29.45 -4.44
N GLU A 147 1.39 28.55 -5.34
CA GLU A 147 0.55 27.48 -5.87
C GLU A 147 1.21 26.11 -5.78
N ILE A 148 0.39 25.05 -5.85
CA ILE A 148 0.88 23.66 -5.86
C ILE A 148 1.77 23.40 -7.10
N SER A 149 1.53 24.08 -8.22
CA SER A 149 2.40 23.95 -9.41
C SER A 149 3.83 24.42 -9.16
N ASP A 150 4.04 25.39 -8.27
CA ASP A 150 5.35 25.97 -8.03
C ASP A 150 6.27 24.94 -7.37
N VAL A 151 5.78 24.24 -6.34
CA VAL A 151 6.52 23.18 -5.65
C VAL A 151 6.74 21.95 -6.53
N LEU A 152 5.86 21.69 -7.49
CA LEU A 152 6.05 20.58 -8.44
C LEU A 152 7.10 20.90 -9.51
N GLN A 153 7.30 22.18 -9.84
CA GLN A 153 8.32 22.62 -10.80
C GLN A 153 9.69 22.78 -10.15
N ASP A 154 9.75 23.28 -8.92
CA ASP A 154 10.98 23.49 -8.15
C ASP A 154 10.80 23.01 -6.69
N PRO A 155 10.77 21.68 -6.47
CA PRO A 155 10.59 21.13 -5.14
C PRO A 155 11.78 21.45 -4.24
N PRO A 156 11.56 21.61 -2.92
CA PRO A 156 12.68 21.73 -1.98
C PRO A 156 13.45 20.39 -1.94
N PRO A 157 14.61 20.32 -1.27
CA PRO A 157 15.32 19.05 -1.10
C PRO A 157 14.40 17.92 -0.64
N LEU A 158 14.55 16.72 -1.21
CA LEU A 158 13.67 15.58 -0.92
C LEU A 158 13.61 15.22 0.57
N SER A 159 14.67 15.53 1.33
CA SER A 159 14.72 15.36 2.78
C SER A 159 13.85 16.34 3.58
N SER A 160 13.48 17.49 3.02
CA SER A 160 12.64 18.51 3.67
C SER A 160 11.19 18.50 3.20
N ILE A 161 10.85 17.66 2.21
CA ILE A 161 9.49 17.44 1.74
C ILE A 161 8.99 16.06 2.17
N ALA A 162 7.75 16.01 2.64
CA ALA A 162 7.05 14.77 2.87
C ALA A 162 5.84 14.61 1.95
N THR A 163 5.48 13.37 1.66
CA THR A 163 4.31 13.04 0.84
C THR A 163 3.34 12.12 1.57
N TYR A 164 2.05 12.26 1.28
CA TYR A 164 0.99 11.35 1.75
C TYR A 164 0.01 11.03 0.62
N HIS A 165 -0.05 9.77 0.19
CA HIS A 165 -0.83 9.36 -0.99
C HIS A 165 -0.52 10.19 -2.25
N TYR A 166 0.72 10.68 -2.37
CA TYR A 166 1.17 11.48 -3.51
C TYR A 166 2.56 11.03 -3.94
N THR A 167 2.74 10.82 -5.24
CA THR A 167 4.03 10.47 -5.84
C THR A 167 4.56 11.67 -6.60
N LEU A 168 5.72 12.20 -6.20
CA LEU A 168 6.41 13.24 -6.95
C LEU A 168 6.81 12.71 -8.34
N PRO A 169 6.70 13.52 -9.41
CA PRO A 169 7.22 13.14 -10.73
C PRO A 169 8.72 12.80 -10.70
N GLU A 170 9.11 11.67 -11.29
CA GLU A 170 10.49 11.16 -11.28
C GLU A 170 11.51 12.14 -11.90
N GLU A 171 11.08 12.94 -12.88
CA GLU A 171 11.94 13.85 -13.65
C GLU A 171 12.64 14.92 -12.78
N ASN A 172 12.16 15.17 -11.56
CA ASN A 172 12.64 16.24 -10.67
C ASN A 172 13.57 15.75 -9.54
N SER A 173 13.96 14.47 -9.50
CA SER A 173 14.38 13.84 -8.24
C SER A 173 15.84 13.33 -8.14
N VAL A 174 16.65 13.35 -9.22
CA VAL A 174 18.02 12.78 -9.18
C VAL A 174 19.12 13.84 -9.33
N PRO A 175 19.78 14.26 -8.23
CA PRO A 175 20.99 15.08 -8.28
C PRO A 175 22.06 14.51 -9.22
N ARG A 176 22.66 15.37 -10.05
CA ARG A 176 23.81 14.99 -10.91
C ARG A 176 24.98 14.38 -10.13
N ALA A 177 25.13 14.72 -8.85
CA ALA A 177 26.15 14.16 -7.98
C ALA A 177 26.00 12.64 -7.79
N TRP A 178 24.79 12.09 -7.94
CA TRP A 178 24.52 10.67 -7.76
C TRP A 178 24.80 9.85 -9.03
N THR A 179 24.81 10.47 -10.21
CA THR A 179 24.93 9.78 -11.51
C THR A 179 26.38 9.63 -12.00
N GLY A 180 27.37 9.76 -11.11
CA GLY A 180 28.78 9.50 -11.44
C GLY A 180 29.02 8.02 -11.77
N ASN A 181 30.02 7.71 -12.61
CA ASN A 181 30.47 6.32 -12.74
C ASN A 181 31.14 5.90 -11.42
N GLY A 182 30.64 4.83 -10.80
CA GLY A 182 31.29 4.20 -9.66
C GLY A 182 32.47 3.34 -10.09
N SER A 183 33.42 3.09 -9.18
CA SER A 183 34.25 1.90 -9.27
C SER A 183 33.39 0.66 -9.01
N VAL A 184 33.80 -0.51 -9.50
CA VAL A 184 33.15 -1.78 -9.14
C VAL A 184 33.06 -1.87 -7.61
N ARG A 185 31.84 -2.05 -7.10
CA ARG A 185 31.53 -2.26 -5.69
C ARG A 185 31.07 -3.69 -5.51
N GLN A 186 31.62 -4.35 -4.50
CA GLN A 186 31.29 -5.72 -4.13
C GLN A 186 30.73 -5.70 -2.71
N THR A 187 29.52 -6.21 -2.51
CA THR A 187 28.97 -6.48 -1.18
C THR A 187 29.16 -7.97 -0.88
N GLN A 188 29.97 -8.25 0.14
CA GLN A 188 30.24 -9.62 0.61
C GLN A 188 29.24 -10.06 1.69
N VAL A 189 27.97 -9.71 1.52
CA VAL A 189 26.91 -10.08 2.47
C VAL A 189 26.03 -11.15 1.84
N SER A 190 25.74 -12.19 2.62
CA SER A 190 24.78 -13.20 2.23
C SER A 190 23.36 -12.66 2.41
N LEU A 191 22.55 -12.63 1.36
CA LEU A 191 21.14 -12.23 1.39
C LEU A 191 20.25 -13.44 1.10
N ARG A 192 19.11 -13.56 1.78
CA ARG A 192 18.21 -14.72 1.64
C ARG A 192 16.93 -14.34 0.87
N GLY A 193 16.74 -14.95 -0.30
CA GLY A 193 15.57 -14.79 -1.14
C GLY A 193 15.37 -13.42 -1.77
N PHE A 194 14.12 -13.02 -1.95
CA PHE A 194 13.76 -11.80 -2.68
C PHE A 194 14.32 -10.54 -2.04
N HIS A 195 15.01 -9.72 -2.84
CA HIS A 195 15.45 -8.38 -2.44
C HIS A 195 15.21 -7.38 -3.54
N GLU A 196 14.84 -6.15 -3.17
CA GLU A 196 14.70 -5.03 -4.10
C GLU A 196 15.61 -3.89 -3.64
N PHE A 197 16.34 -3.30 -4.59
CA PHE A 197 17.08 -2.07 -4.34
C PHE A 197 16.92 -1.06 -5.47
N VAL A 198 17.08 0.22 -5.11
CA VAL A 198 17.07 1.34 -6.03
C VAL A 198 18.49 1.88 -6.18
N THR A 199 18.80 2.27 -7.40
CA THR A 199 20.08 2.81 -7.82
C THR A 199 19.87 3.93 -8.84
N VAL A 200 20.97 4.52 -9.32
CA VAL A 200 20.99 5.61 -10.28
C VAL A 200 21.94 5.28 -11.42
N THR A 201 21.52 5.58 -12.65
CA THR A 201 22.35 5.43 -13.84
C THR A 201 22.51 6.76 -14.57
N ASN A 202 23.61 6.91 -15.30
CA ASN A 202 23.81 8.01 -16.25
C ASN A 202 23.46 7.66 -17.69
N GLY A 203 22.88 6.47 -17.92
CA GLY A 203 22.46 5.98 -19.23
C GLY A 203 23.58 5.36 -20.07
N ARG A 204 24.84 5.32 -19.59
CA ARG A 204 25.96 4.67 -20.31
C ARG A 204 26.01 3.15 -20.15
N GLY A 205 25.09 2.60 -19.36
CA GLY A 205 25.02 1.19 -19.01
C GLY A 205 25.79 0.85 -17.74
N PHE A 206 25.51 -0.33 -17.19
CA PHE A 206 26.13 -0.88 -15.99
C PHE A 206 26.10 -2.42 -16.05
N SER A 207 26.86 -3.05 -15.16
CA SER A 207 26.86 -4.50 -15.00
C SER A 207 26.47 -4.89 -13.58
N ILE A 208 25.84 -6.05 -13.45
CA ILE A 208 25.53 -6.70 -12.19
C ILE A 208 25.99 -8.16 -12.28
N ASP A 209 26.84 -8.55 -11.34
CA ASP A 209 27.21 -9.94 -11.08
C ASP A 209 26.61 -10.33 -9.73
N ALA A 210 25.75 -11.34 -9.70
CA ALA A 210 25.20 -11.89 -8.46
C ALA A 210 25.60 -13.37 -8.34
N MET A 211 26.40 -13.68 -7.34
CA MET A 211 26.70 -15.06 -6.97
C MET A 211 25.59 -15.56 -6.06
N TYR A 212 24.97 -16.68 -6.42
CA TYR A 212 23.91 -17.31 -5.65
C TYR A 212 24.21 -18.78 -5.37
N MET A 213 23.49 -19.32 -4.39
CA MET A 213 23.57 -20.71 -3.99
C MET A 213 22.19 -21.15 -3.51
N ASP A 214 21.72 -22.27 -4.05
CA ASP A 214 20.49 -22.91 -3.64
C ASP A 214 20.76 -23.93 -2.53
N MET A 215 19.89 -23.95 -1.53
CA MET A 215 19.97 -24.83 -0.37
C MET A 215 19.04 -26.04 -0.47
N ASN A 216 18.12 -26.10 -1.44
CA ASN A 216 17.17 -27.20 -1.67
C ASN A 216 16.49 -27.66 -0.38
N ARG A 217 15.97 -26.72 0.44
CA ARG A 217 15.32 -27.03 1.74
C ARG A 217 13.83 -27.29 1.58
N ASN A 218 13.23 -26.78 0.50
CA ASN A 218 11.83 -26.92 0.15
C ASN A 218 11.75 -27.62 -1.22
N PRO A 219 10.71 -28.45 -1.44
CA PRO A 219 10.45 -29.01 -2.75
C PRO A 219 9.80 -27.98 -3.67
N GLY A 220 10.32 -27.81 -4.88
CA GLY A 220 9.77 -26.89 -5.89
C GLY A 220 10.75 -26.60 -7.03
N GLU A 221 10.30 -25.84 -8.03
CA GLU A 221 11.22 -25.12 -8.92
C GLU A 221 11.64 -23.83 -8.19
N ASP A 222 12.94 -23.54 -8.17
CA ASP A 222 13.49 -22.34 -7.53
C ASP A 222 13.95 -21.32 -8.58
N PRO A 223 13.04 -20.51 -9.15
CA PRO A 223 13.40 -19.54 -10.18
C PRO A 223 14.29 -18.43 -9.58
N VAL A 224 15.52 -18.36 -10.07
CA VAL A 224 16.49 -17.32 -9.70
C VAL A 224 16.64 -16.32 -10.86
N ALA A 225 16.34 -15.05 -10.62
CA ALA A 225 16.46 -14.02 -11.65
C ALA A 225 16.95 -12.68 -11.09
N ILE A 226 17.63 -11.91 -11.94
CA ILE A 226 17.90 -10.48 -11.72
C ILE A 226 17.04 -9.72 -12.73
N ARG A 227 16.19 -8.83 -12.25
CA ARG A 227 15.33 -7.98 -13.08
C ARG A 227 15.65 -6.52 -12.85
N VAL A 228 15.63 -5.73 -13.92
CA VAL A 228 15.94 -4.32 -13.90
C VAL A 228 14.78 -3.55 -14.51
N PHE A 229 14.30 -2.55 -13.79
CA PHE A 229 13.19 -1.71 -14.19
C PHE A 229 13.60 -0.22 -14.25
N GLN A 230 13.05 0.49 -15.23
CA GLN A 230 13.08 1.95 -15.29
C GLN A 230 11.63 2.45 -15.27
N GLY A 231 11.24 3.09 -14.16
CA GLY A 231 9.82 3.27 -13.82
C GLY A 231 9.13 1.92 -13.63
N ASN A 232 8.05 1.68 -14.37
CA ASN A 232 7.31 0.41 -14.37
C ASN A 232 7.69 -0.53 -15.54
N GLU A 233 8.65 -0.15 -16.37
CA GLU A 233 9.07 -0.91 -17.55
C GLU A 233 10.22 -1.86 -17.17
N LEU A 234 10.07 -3.16 -17.44
CA LEU A 234 11.16 -4.14 -17.37
C LEU A 234 12.11 -3.89 -18.54
N VAL A 235 13.33 -3.44 -18.25
CA VAL A 235 14.33 -3.04 -19.25
C VAL A 235 15.42 -4.09 -19.46
N ALA A 236 15.66 -4.97 -18.47
CA ALA A 236 16.58 -6.09 -18.62
C ALA A 236 16.25 -7.19 -17.61
N GLU A 237 16.53 -8.44 -17.97
CA GLU A 237 16.38 -9.62 -17.11
C GLU A 237 17.44 -10.65 -17.47
N VAL A 238 17.96 -11.33 -16.45
CA VAL A 238 18.68 -12.62 -16.60
C VAL A 238 18.11 -13.58 -15.57
N HIS A 239 17.93 -14.84 -15.95
CA HIS A 239 17.50 -15.91 -15.06
C HIS A 239 18.43 -17.11 -15.17
N ALA A 240 18.50 -17.90 -14.12
CA ALA A 240 19.09 -19.23 -14.18
C ALA A 240 18.06 -20.23 -14.70
N GLU A 241 18.52 -21.19 -15.49
CA GLU A 241 17.72 -22.37 -15.82
C GLU A 241 17.69 -23.32 -14.61
N ASP A 242 16.53 -23.95 -14.35
CA ASP A 242 16.35 -24.97 -13.32
C ASP A 242 17.35 -26.13 -13.54
N ASP A 243 18.02 -26.56 -12.48
CA ASP A 243 18.98 -27.68 -12.54
C ASP A 243 18.33 -29.07 -12.38
N GLY A 244 17.01 -29.11 -12.23
CA GLY A 244 16.21 -30.32 -12.23
C GLY A 244 16.32 -31.12 -10.93
N VAL A 245 16.81 -30.52 -9.83
CA VAL A 245 16.84 -31.13 -8.49
C VAL A 245 15.57 -30.76 -7.72
N VAL A 246 14.48 -31.50 -7.98
CA VAL A 246 13.15 -31.21 -7.38
C VAL A 246 12.97 -31.83 -5.97
N ASN A 247 13.98 -32.51 -5.42
CA ASN A 247 13.89 -33.23 -4.15
C ASN A 247 14.68 -32.51 -3.03
N ASP A 248 14.11 -32.43 -1.82
CA ASP A 248 14.80 -31.98 -0.61
C ASP A 248 15.97 -32.92 -0.29
N THR A 249 17.18 -32.49 -0.65
CA THR A 249 18.42 -33.25 -0.41
C THR A 249 19.24 -32.67 0.73
N ASN A 250 18.89 -31.49 1.24
CA ASN A 250 19.73 -30.67 2.13
C ASN A 250 21.20 -30.51 1.66
N ALA A 251 21.47 -30.74 0.36
CA ALA A 251 22.78 -30.58 -0.24
C ALA A 251 22.83 -29.20 -0.91
N ALA A 252 23.63 -28.30 -0.35
CA ALA A 252 23.93 -27.03 -1.00
C ALA A 252 24.58 -27.30 -2.36
N LEU A 253 24.05 -26.66 -3.41
CA LEU A 253 24.67 -26.73 -4.73
C LEU A 253 25.96 -25.90 -4.81
N ASP A 254 26.78 -26.19 -5.82
CA ASP A 254 27.93 -25.34 -6.15
C ASP A 254 27.47 -23.91 -6.45
N ARG A 255 28.27 -22.93 -6.01
CA ARG A 255 27.98 -21.51 -6.23
C ARG A 255 27.89 -21.21 -7.73
N ARG A 256 26.83 -20.52 -8.14
CA ARG A 256 26.61 -20.06 -9.52
C ARG A 256 26.60 -18.54 -9.58
N THR A 257 26.86 -17.98 -10.75
CA THR A 257 26.87 -16.54 -10.98
C THR A 257 25.93 -16.17 -12.11
N LEU A 258 25.03 -15.23 -11.84
CA LEU A 258 24.27 -14.52 -12.88
C LEU A 258 25.01 -13.24 -13.24
N HIS A 259 25.26 -13.06 -14.54
CA HIS A 259 25.86 -11.85 -15.08
C HIS A 259 24.83 -11.13 -15.95
N LEU A 260 24.62 -9.84 -15.68
CA LEU A 260 23.71 -8.98 -16.44
C LEU A 260 24.41 -7.68 -16.83
N ASP A 261 24.56 -7.47 -18.14
CA ASP A 261 24.92 -6.18 -18.72
C ASP A 261 23.66 -5.43 -19.16
N VAL A 262 23.52 -4.18 -18.71
CA VAL A 262 22.38 -3.33 -19.06
C VAL A 262 22.87 -2.12 -19.82
N VAL A 263 22.31 -1.88 -21.00
CA VAL A 263 22.67 -0.75 -21.89
C VAL A 263 21.41 -0.04 -22.39
N GLY A 264 21.56 1.20 -22.88
CA GLY A 264 20.47 1.93 -23.54
C GLY A 264 19.42 2.54 -22.59
N LEU A 265 19.70 2.61 -21.29
CA LEU A 265 18.81 3.27 -20.33
C LEU A 265 18.86 4.79 -20.44
N ARG A 266 17.76 5.44 -20.04
CA ARG A 266 17.78 6.88 -19.74
C ARG A 266 18.54 7.11 -18.44
N ALA A 267 19.20 8.26 -18.30
CA ALA A 267 19.76 8.65 -17.01
C ALA A 267 18.63 8.85 -15.99
N GLY A 268 18.79 8.36 -14.76
CA GLY A 268 17.76 8.44 -13.72
C GLY A 268 17.80 7.28 -12.74
N LEU A 269 16.67 7.09 -12.04
CA LEU A 269 16.46 5.98 -11.12
C LEU A 269 16.28 4.67 -11.87
N VAL A 270 16.78 3.61 -11.26
CA VAL A 270 16.62 2.23 -11.71
C VAL A 270 16.31 1.38 -10.50
N LYS A 271 15.34 0.49 -10.65
CA LYS A 271 14.98 -0.50 -9.64
C LYS A 271 15.54 -1.85 -10.07
N VAL A 272 16.17 -2.57 -9.15
CA VAL A 272 16.71 -3.90 -9.38
C VAL A 272 16.06 -4.86 -8.39
N GLU A 273 15.56 -5.97 -8.91
CA GLU A 273 15.02 -7.07 -8.13
C GLU A 273 15.98 -8.26 -8.24
N LEU A 274 16.44 -8.75 -7.09
CA LEU A 274 17.03 -10.06 -6.93
C LEU A 274 15.88 -11.02 -6.61
N ASN A 275 15.28 -11.60 -7.64
CA ASN A 275 14.09 -12.43 -7.52
C ASN A 275 14.49 -13.88 -7.25
N ALA A 276 14.10 -14.36 -6.07
CA ALA A 276 14.38 -15.71 -5.61
C ALA A 276 13.44 -16.06 -4.44
N ASP A 277 13.25 -17.35 -4.23
CA ASP A 277 12.49 -17.90 -3.11
C ASP A 277 13.29 -17.83 -1.79
N ASN A 278 12.78 -18.37 -0.68
CA ASN A 278 13.50 -18.30 0.61
C ASN A 278 14.62 -19.34 0.76
N ASP A 279 14.85 -20.22 -0.20
CA ASP A 279 15.92 -21.23 -0.15
C ASP A 279 17.18 -20.82 -0.87
N VAL A 280 17.10 -19.82 -1.72
CA VAL A 280 18.24 -19.26 -2.43
C VAL A 280 18.93 -18.16 -1.63
N TYR A 281 20.26 -18.20 -1.64
CA TYR A 281 21.14 -17.25 -0.97
C TYR A 281 21.99 -16.51 -2.00
N TRP A 282 21.83 -15.20 -2.07
CA TRP A 282 22.74 -14.30 -2.79
C TRP A 282 23.99 -14.10 -1.95
N ARG A 283 25.08 -14.79 -2.29
CA ARG A 283 26.33 -14.80 -1.51
C ARG A 283 27.20 -13.57 -1.75
N GLU A 284 27.10 -12.99 -2.94
CA GLU A 284 27.86 -11.81 -3.34
C GLU A 284 27.12 -11.05 -4.43
N LEU A 285 27.17 -9.72 -4.36
CA LEU A 285 26.72 -8.83 -5.41
C LEU A 285 27.88 -7.89 -5.79
N SER A 286 28.20 -7.83 -7.07
CA SER A 286 29.19 -6.92 -7.65
C SER A 286 28.54 -6.07 -8.73
N THR A 287 28.75 -4.76 -8.70
CA THR A 287 28.16 -3.83 -9.68
C THR A 287 29.03 -2.59 -9.90
N THR A 288 28.91 -1.98 -11.08
CA THR A 288 29.52 -0.69 -11.43
C THR A 288 28.70 0.52 -10.98
N LEU A 289 27.53 0.29 -10.38
CA LEU A 289 26.63 1.34 -9.90
C LEU A 289 27.18 2.04 -8.64
N PRO A 290 27.11 3.38 -8.57
CA PRO A 290 27.71 4.14 -7.47
C PRO A 290 26.87 4.11 -6.19
N MET A 291 25.56 3.96 -6.28
CA MET A 291 24.64 4.06 -5.16
C MET A 291 23.74 2.84 -5.11
N LEU A 292 23.44 2.34 -3.91
CA LEU A 292 22.65 1.13 -3.77
C LEU A 292 21.91 1.16 -2.44
N THR A 293 20.58 1.30 -2.50
CA THR A 293 19.73 1.25 -1.32
C THR A 293 18.57 0.30 -1.48
N TYR A 294 18.42 -0.62 -0.53
CA TYR A 294 17.34 -1.59 -0.49
C TYR A 294 16.05 -0.94 0.00
N SER A 295 14.95 -1.38 -0.62
CA SER A 295 13.59 -0.97 -0.33
C SER A 295 13.00 -1.87 0.76
N LYS A 296 12.39 -1.28 1.80
CA LYS A 296 11.51 -1.92 2.80
C LYS A 296 12.12 -3.01 3.69
N ASN A 297 12.93 -3.91 3.17
CA ASN A 297 13.51 -4.99 3.95
C ASN A 297 14.85 -5.50 3.37
N VAL A 298 15.65 -6.10 4.25
CA VAL A 298 16.83 -6.88 3.92
C VAL A 298 16.81 -8.11 4.82
N PHE A 299 16.87 -9.30 4.22
CA PHE A 299 17.09 -10.53 4.97
C PHE A 299 18.58 -10.88 4.91
N VAL A 300 19.30 -10.53 5.97
CA VAL A 300 20.69 -10.97 6.14
C VAL A 300 20.66 -12.48 6.34
N GLY A 301 21.12 -13.21 5.34
CA GLY A 301 21.06 -14.65 5.28
C GLY A 301 21.89 -15.33 6.34
N ASP A 302 21.57 -16.60 6.57
CA ASP A 302 22.22 -17.47 7.52
C ASP A 302 23.68 -17.77 7.14
N GLU A 303 24.59 -17.30 8.00
CA GLU A 303 25.96 -17.77 8.07
C GLU A 303 26.14 -18.79 9.20
N VAL A 304 25.17 -18.89 10.09
CA VAL A 304 25.18 -19.77 11.25
C VAL A 304 24.90 -21.20 10.77
N GLY A 305 25.76 -22.14 11.18
CA GLY A 305 25.71 -23.53 10.69
C GLY A 305 26.37 -23.77 9.33
N TYR A 306 26.86 -22.73 8.64
CA TYR A 306 27.59 -22.85 7.37
C TYR A 306 29.01 -22.29 7.41
N LEU A 307 29.24 -21.25 8.22
CA LEU A 307 30.57 -20.74 8.53
C LEU A 307 30.89 -21.07 9.98
N ASP A 308 32.12 -21.51 10.23
CA ASP A 308 32.62 -21.76 11.59
C ASP A 308 32.56 -20.48 12.46
N ASP A 309 32.77 -19.31 11.82
CA ASP A 309 32.67 -17.99 12.41
C ASP A 309 31.70 -17.09 11.60
N PRO A 310 30.47 -16.84 12.11
CA PRO A 310 29.54 -15.91 11.49
C PRO A 310 30.11 -14.50 11.42
N ARG A 311 29.92 -13.83 10.28
CA ARG A 311 30.41 -12.47 10.04
C ARG A 311 29.37 -11.45 10.48
N SER A 312 29.86 -10.38 11.12
CA SER A 312 29.02 -9.24 11.43
C SER A 312 28.72 -8.42 10.18
N VAL A 313 27.48 -7.98 10.06
CA VAL A 313 26.99 -7.13 8.98
C VAL A 313 26.68 -5.75 9.54
N THR A 314 27.17 -4.71 8.86
CA THR A 314 26.80 -3.32 9.14
C THR A 314 25.88 -2.80 8.05
N LEU A 315 24.77 -2.24 8.46
CA LEU A 315 23.77 -1.58 7.63
C LEU A 315 23.70 -0.09 8.00
N TRP A 316 23.26 0.73 7.05
CA TRP A 316 22.99 2.15 7.20
C TRP A 316 21.55 2.44 6.77
N THR A 317 20.77 3.11 7.61
CA THR A 317 19.36 3.35 7.35
C THR A 317 18.89 4.71 7.86
N ASP A 318 18.00 5.36 7.13
CA ASP A 318 17.28 6.55 7.57
C ASP A 318 15.93 6.23 8.23
N ALA A 319 15.62 4.95 8.40
CA ALA A 319 14.38 4.47 8.99
C ALA A 319 14.16 5.04 10.40
N GLN A 320 12.92 5.40 10.68
CA GLN A 320 12.48 5.77 12.02
C GLN A 320 11.92 4.56 12.77
N HIS A 321 11.41 3.56 12.05
CA HIS A 321 10.88 2.33 12.61
C HIS A 321 11.54 1.13 11.95
N ILE A 322 12.02 0.22 12.79
CA ILE A 322 12.67 -1.00 12.36
C ILE A 322 12.02 -2.17 13.09
N THR A 323 11.62 -3.19 12.35
CA THR A 323 11.16 -4.47 12.89
C THR A 323 12.20 -5.53 12.54
N LEU A 324 12.57 -6.30 13.56
CA LEU A 324 13.58 -7.34 13.48
C LEU A 324 12.92 -8.69 13.76
N PHE A 325 13.30 -9.70 12.98
CA PHE A 325 12.68 -11.01 13.05
C PHE A 325 13.67 -12.10 12.64
N THR A 326 13.66 -13.22 13.36
CA THR A 326 14.37 -14.44 12.97
C THR A 326 13.46 -15.65 13.12
N ARG A 327 13.68 -16.67 12.29
CA ARG A 327 12.93 -17.94 12.33
C ARG A 327 13.67 -19.04 13.08
N HIS A 328 14.97 -18.88 13.32
CA HIS A 328 15.80 -19.97 13.85
C HIS A 328 16.37 -19.58 15.21
N ALA A 329 16.57 -20.57 16.07
CA ALA A 329 17.16 -20.36 17.39
C ALA A 329 18.60 -19.81 17.28
N GLU A 330 19.28 -20.18 16.21
CA GLU A 330 20.61 -19.75 15.82
C GLU A 330 20.68 -18.24 15.52
N GLY A 331 19.58 -17.63 15.08
CA GLY A 331 19.49 -16.20 14.77
C GLY A 331 19.28 -15.29 15.98
N VAL A 332 18.97 -15.85 17.17
CA VAL A 332 18.81 -15.12 18.44
C VAL A 332 20.11 -14.37 18.77
N GLN A 333 20.02 -13.04 18.93
CA GLN A 333 21.17 -12.15 19.08
C GLN A 333 20.79 -10.76 19.62
N THR A 334 21.79 -9.99 20.03
CA THR A 334 21.61 -8.56 20.34
C THR A 334 22.14 -7.71 19.18
N VAL A 335 21.27 -6.93 18.55
CA VAL A 335 21.69 -5.98 17.51
C VAL A 335 21.88 -4.58 18.09
N ILE A 336 22.64 -3.75 17.39
CA ILE A 336 22.94 -2.38 17.83
C ILE A 336 22.46 -1.39 16.77
N LEU A 337 21.48 -0.54 17.10
CA LEU A 337 20.98 0.55 16.27
C LEU A 337 21.44 1.90 16.86
N GLY A 338 22.42 2.53 16.22
CA GLY A 338 23.09 3.70 16.80
C GLY A 338 23.70 3.33 18.15
N ASP A 339 23.18 3.92 19.22
CA ASP A 339 23.57 3.62 20.61
C ASP A 339 22.59 2.66 21.32
N GLN A 340 21.49 2.28 20.68
CA GLN A 340 20.45 1.40 21.25
C GLN A 340 20.77 -0.07 21.02
N GLN A 341 20.59 -0.90 22.04
CA GLN A 341 20.67 -2.36 21.93
C GLN A 341 19.28 -2.96 21.87
N VAL A 342 19.07 -3.91 20.95
CA VAL A 342 17.80 -4.65 20.81
C VAL A 342 18.10 -6.13 20.92
N GLU A 343 17.56 -6.76 21.96
CA GLU A 343 17.70 -8.20 22.20
C GLU A 343 16.61 -8.97 21.45
N ILE A 344 17.02 -9.78 20.47
CA ILE A 344 16.17 -10.72 19.74
C ILE A 344 16.25 -12.05 20.46
N ALA A 345 15.35 -12.26 21.42
CA ALA A 345 15.46 -13.35 22.41
C ALA A 345 14.78 -14.66 21.97
N VAL A 346 13.69 -14.58 21.21
CA VAL A 346 12.82 -15.71 20.88
C VAL A 346 12.60 -15.77 19.36
N PRO A 347 12.80 -16.94 18.72
CA PRO A 347 12.49 -17.10 17.30
C PRO A 347 10.98 -16.95 17.07
N HIS A 348 10.61 -16.49 15.88
CA HIS A 348 9.23 -16.20 15.46
C HIS A 348 8.56 -14.99 16.12
N GLU A 349 9.23 -14.32 17.06
CA GLU A 349 8.76 -13.03 17.59
C GLU A 349 9.30 -11.86 16.76
N GLN A 350 8.50 -10.81 16.64
CA GLN A 350 8.89 -9.56 16.01
C GLN A 350 9.31 -8.55 17.07
N TYR A 351 10.47 -7.93 16.86
CA TYR A 351 11.02 -6.93 17.77
C TYR A 351 11.04 -5.58 17.04
N SER A 352 10.16 -4.68 17.44
CA SER A 352 10.06 -3.33 16.87
C SER A 352 10.85 -2.33 17.71
N VAL A 353 11.65 -1.49 17.05
CA VAL A 353 12.45 -0.43 17.66
C VAL A 353 12.27 0.89 16.93
N GLU A 354 12.11 1.96 17.69
CA GLU A 354 12.15 3.33 17.19
C GLU A 354 13.57 3.86 17.19
N ASN A 355 14.01 4.38 16.05
CA ASN A 355 15.31 5.01 15.91
C ASN A 355 15.32 6.38 16.58
N GLN A 356 16.18 6.56 17.58
CA GLN A 356 16.27 7.83 18.31
C GLN A 356 17.00 8.93 17.53
N HIS A 357 17.78 8.58 16.50
CA HIS A 357 18.57 9.55 15.73
C HIS A 357 17.81 10.12 14.52
N VAL A 358 18.24 11.29 14.07
CA VAL A 358 17.78 11.94 12.84
C VAL A 358 18.77 11.65 11.72
N GLY A 359 18.25 11.26 10.56
CA GLY A 359 19.07 10.93 9.40
C GLY A 359 19.63 9.51 9.45
N VAL A 360 20.71 9.29 8.70
CA VAL A 360 21.26 7.95 8.47
C VAL A 360 21.94 7.43 9.74
N THR A 361 21.46 6.29 10.22
CA THR A 361 21.90 5.62 11.44
C THR A 361 22.50 4.26 11.11
N ARG A 362 23.51 3.85 11.88
CA ARG A 362 24.17 2.56 11.73
C ARG A 362 23.38 1.47 12.46
N LEU A 363 23.12 0.35 11.80
CA LEU A 363 22.60 -0.88 12.38
C LEU A 363 23.67 -1.97 12.27
N THR A 364 24.10 -2.54 13.40
CA THR A 364 25.10 -3.61 13.45
C THR A 364 24.43 -4.91 13.86
N ILE A 365 24.57 -5.92 13.00
CA ILE A 365 24.04 -7.26 13.17
C ILE A 365 25.24 -8.18 13.42
N PRO A 366 25.42 -8.72 14.64
CA PRO A 366 26.60 -9.55 14.96
C PRO A 366 26.72 -10.83 14.15
N LYS A 367 25.61 -11.49 13.84
CA LYS A 367 25.57 -12.71 13.02
C LYS A 367 24.34 -12.69 12.10
N GLY A 368 24.41 -13.39 10.98
CA GLY A 368 23.31 -13.45 9.99
C GLY A 368 22.01 -14.07 10.52
N ASP A 369 21.14 -14.49 9.60
CA ASP A 369 19.80 -15.01 9.87
C ASP A 369 18.86 -14.01 10.58
N LEU A 370 18.81 -12.79 10.05
CA LEU A 370 17.94 -11.73 10.56
C LEU A 370 17.24 -11.00 9.42
N LEU A 371 15.92 -11.01 9.45
CA LEU A 371 15.08 -10.15 8.61
C LEU A 371 14.96 -8.78 9.27
N VAL A 372 15.36 -7.76 8.53
CA VAL A 372 15.21 -6.36 8.91
C VAL A 372 14.13 -5.75 8.02
N VAL A 373 13.04 -5.28 8.60
CA VAL A 373 11.97 -4.55 7.92
C VAL A 373 11.96 -3.11 8.40
N THR A 374 11.88 -2.14 7.49
CA THR A 374 11.98 -0.72 7.82
C THR A 374 10.99 0.14 7.03
N ASP A 375 10.69 1.32 7.58
CA ASP A 375 9.95 2.38 6.89
C ASP A 375 10.84 3.30 6.02
N GLY A 376 12.15 3.04 5.98
CA GLY A 376 13.14 3.83 5.26
C GLY A 376 13.84 3.07 4.13
N ARG A 377 15.13 3.40 3.94
CA ARG A 377 16.04 2.75 3.01
C ARG A 377 17.20 2.11 3.77
N ILE A 378 17.84 1.10 3.18
CA ILE A 378 18.95 0.37 3.80
C ILE A 378 20.13 0.30 2.82
N ALA A 379 21.35 0.56 3.29
CA ALA A 379 22.57 0.36 2.51
C ALA A 379 23.62 -0.44 3.29
N PHE A 380 24.50 -1.13 2.58
CA PHE A 380 25.65 -1.85 3.18
C PHE A 380 26.86 -0.96 3.44
N SER A 381 26.86 0.28 2.93
CA SER A 381 27.89 1.27 3.23
C SER A 381 27.27 2.65 3.28
N GLN A 382 27.87 3.56 4.07
CA GLN A 382 27.36 4.92 4.20
C GLN A 382 27.50 5.69 2.88
N GLU A 383 28.55 5.42 2.10
CA GLU A 383 28.83 6.06 0.82
C GLU A 383 27.95 5.53 -0.33
N ALA A 384 27.27 4.39 -0.13
CA ALA A 384 26.28 3.86 -1.06
C ALA A 384 24.86 4.36 -0.75
N PHE A 385 24.66 4.94 0.43
CA PHE A 385 23.35 5.33 0.92
C PHE A 385 22.84 6.60 0.20
N PHE A 386 21.61 6.52 -0.31
CA PHE A 386 20.81 7.65 -0.75
C PHE A 386 19.33 7.31 -0.61
N ASN A 387 18.49 8.31 -0.40
CA ASN A 387 17.06 8.15 -0.50
C ASN A 387 16.55 9.08 -1.61
N PRO A 388 16.15 8.54 -2.77
CA PRO A 388 15.68 9.35 -3.90
C PRO A 388 14.19 9.69 -3.80
N TYR A 389 13.55 9.38 -2.68
CA TYR A 389 12.14 9.61 -2.46
C TYR A 389 11.93 10.66 -1.38
N PRO A 390 10.85 11.46 -1.47
CA PRO A 390 10.44 12.30 -0.37
C PRO A 390 10.10 11.44 0.85
N VAL A 391 10.13 12.07 2.02
CA VAL A 391 9.73 11.44 3.28
C VAL A 391 8.29 10.96 3.18
N GLN A 392 8.01 9.67 3.37
CA GLN A 392 6.64 9.15 3.36
C GLN A 392 5.98 9.40 4.71
N LEU A 393 4.86 10.13 4.73
CA LEU A 393 4.11 10.35 5.95
C LEU A 393 3.43 9.05 6.41
N SER A 394 3.63 8.74 7.69
CA SER A 394 2.98 7.63 8.38
C SER A 394 2.36 8.10 9.70
N ASP A 395 1.61 7.22 10.34
CA ASP A 395 0.99 7.44 11.66
C ASP A 395 1.99 7.55 12.83
N ARG A 396 3.29 7.38 12.56
CA ARG A 396 4.36 7.42 13.56
C ARG A 396 5.42 8.48 13.30
N ILE A 397 5.24 9.30 12.25
CA ILE A 397 6.28 10.24 11.84
C ILE A 397 6.33 11.49 12.72
N ASN A 398 7.55 11.98 13.01
CA ASN A 398 7.77 13.25 13.67
C ASN A 398 8.35 14.28 12.69
N LEU A 399 7.47 15.11 12.14
CA LEU A 399 7.79 16.13 11.13
C LEU A 399 8.89 17.12 11.59
N ASN A 400 8.86 17.54 12.86
CA ASN A 400 9.83 18.48 13.41
C ASN A 400 11.20 17.83 13.54
N LYS A 401 11.25 16.59 14.05
CA LYS A 401 12.49 15.83 14.20
C LYS A 401 13.18 15.61 12.85
N LEU A 402 12.41 15.40 11.79
CA LEU A 402 12.93 15.18 10.43
C LEU A 402 13.29 16.46 9.67
N GLY A 403 12.96 17.65 10.20
CA GLY A 403 13.18 18.91 9.48
C GLY A 403 12.31 19.02 8.22
N VAL A 404 11.11 18.43 8.25
CA VAL A 404 10.14 18.57 7.17
C VAL A 404 9.45 19.93 7.29
N ASP A 405 9.50 20.70 6.22
CA ASP A 405 8.93 22.04 6.13
C ASP A 405 7.82 22.15 5.08
N THR A 406 7.74 21.16 4.18
CA THR A 406 6.76 21.08 3.09
C THR A 406 6.10 19.70 3.06
N ILE A 407 4.79 19.64 2.89
CA ILE A 407 4.03 18.39 2.71
C ILE A 407 3.17 18.50 1.47
N LEU A 408 3.23 17.49 0.60
CA LEU A 408 2.27 17.28 -0.49
C LEU A 408 1.41 16.05 -0.18
N ALA A 409 0.09 16.23 -0.12
CA ALA A 409 -0.81 15.14 0.19
C ALA A 409 -2.01 15.10 -0.75
N THR A 410 -2.38 13.90 -1.20
CA THR A 410 -3.71 13.65 -1.76
C THR A 410 -4.63 13.33 -0.57
N TYR A 411 -5.24 14.37 0.01
CA TYR A 411 -6.05 14.25 1.22
C TYR A 411 -7.29 15.16 1.15
N PRO A 412 -8.47 14.58 0.88
CA PRO A 412 -9.73 15.30 0.92
C PRO A 412 -9.95 15.98 2.28
N GLN A 413 -10.57 17.15 2.27
CA GLN A 413 -10.87 17.86 3.52
C GLN A 413 -11.98 17.13 4.28
N THR A 414 -11.73 16.78 5.54
CA THR A 414 -12.76 16.24 6.43
C THR A 414 -13.75 17.32 6.86
N THR A 415 -14.99 16.93 7.11
CA THR A 415 -16.01 17.80 7.72
C THR A 415 -16.45 17.25 9.08
N GLN A 416 -17.08 18.09 9.90
CA GLN A 416 -17.68 17.66 11.18
C GLN A 416 -19.20 17.61 11.04
N ASP A 417 -19.80 16.58 11.63
CA ASP A 417 -21.26 16.40 11.72
C ASP A 417 -21.60 15.90 13.13
N GLY A 418 -21.97 16.83 14.02
CA GLY A 418 -22.10 16.53 15.45
C GLY A 418 -20.78 16.03 16.05
N PRO A 419 -20.77 14.86 16.73
CA PRO A 419 -19.56 14.25 17.27
C PRO A 419 -18.74 13.46 16.22
N TRP A 420 -19.22 13.38 14.98
CA TRP A 420 -18.64 12.55 13.94
C TRP A 420 -17.74 13.36 13.01
N THR A 421 -16.55 12.82 12.74
CA THR A 421 -15.71 13.27 11.64
C THR A 421 -16.13 12.55 10.37
N VAL A 422 -16.39 13.30 9.31
CA VAL A 422 -16.81 12.76 8.01
C VAL A 422 -15.63 12.78 7.06
N GLY A 423 -15.07 11.60 6.80
CA GLY A 423 -14.05 11.37 5.78
C GLY A 423 -14.68 11.08 4.42
N GLN A 424 -13.95 11.35 3.34
CA GLN A 424 -14.42 11.13 1.97
C GLN A 424 -13.36 10.44 1.10
N ALA A 425 -13.77 9.49 0.26
CA ALA A 425 -12.90 8.81 -0.70
C ALA A 425 -13.65 8.53 -2.01
N THR A 426 -12.95 8.62 -3.13
CA THR A 426 -13.52 8.36 -4.46
C THR A 426 -12.75 7.23 -5.13
N PHE A 427 -13.45 6.29 -5.76
CA PHE A 427 -12.86 5.16 -6.47
C PHE A 427 -13.36 5.05 -7.91
N TRP A 428 -12.47 4.61 -8.79
CA TRP A 428 -12.82 4.17 -10.14
C TRP A 428 -13.13 2.66 -10.07
N LEU A 429 -14.36 2.28 -10.42
CA LEU A 429 -14.90 0.92 -10.22
C LEU A 429 -14.49 -0.14 -11.26
N PRO A 430 -14.28 0.18 -12.56
CA PRO A 430 -13.92 -0.81 -13.58
C PRO A 430 -12.68 -1.69 -13.32
N PRO A 431 -11.58 -1.22 -12.71
CA PRO A 431 -10.41 -2.07 -12.44
C PRO A 431 -10.56 -2.88 -11.15
N LEU A 432 -11.61 -2.64 -10.35
CA LEU A 432 -11.78 -3.31 -9.07
C LEU A 432 -12.31 -4.72 -9.28
N GLU A 433 -11.83 -5.64 -8.45
CA GLU A 433 -12.34 -7.00 -8.43
C GLU A 433 -13.75 -7.04 -7.84
N LYS A 434 -14.59 -7.88 -8.46
CA LYS A 434 -15.90 -8.22 -7.94
C LYS A 434 -15.86 -9.58 -7.26
N GLU A 435 -16.43 -9.66 -6.08
CA GLU A 435 -16.56 -10.91 -5.35
C GLU A 435 -17.49 -11.88 -6.08
N GLY A 436 -17.10 -13.15 -6.09
CA GLY A 436 -18.02 -14.25 -6.40
C GLY A 436 -19.07 -14.36 -5.29
N GLY A 437 -20.33 -14.56 -5.67
CA GLY A 437 -21.42 -14.67 -4.69
C GLY A 437 -21.20 -15.80 -3.68
N ASP A 438 -21.54 -15.54 -2.42
CA ASP A 438 -21.57 -16.53 -1.34
C ASP A 438 -22.94 -16.41 -0.65
N ALA A 439 -23.85 -17.29 -1.05
CA ALA A 439 -25.23 -17.29 -0.55
C ALA A 439 -25.30 -17.55 0.96
N ASP A 440 -24.35 -18.30 1.54
CA ASP A 440 -24.33 -18.61 2.98
C ASP A 440 -23.97 -17.37 3.81
N GLN A 441 -23.26 -16.42 3.20
CA GLN A 441 -22.91 -15.13 3.79
C GLN A 441 -23.81 -13.97 3.32
N GLY A 442 -24.84 -14.29 2.53
CA GLY A 442 -25.75 -13.33 1.92
C GLY A 442 -25.11 -12.47 0.83
N LEU A 443 -23.91 -12.81 0.36
CA LEU A 443 -23.17 -12.06 -0.65
C LEU A 443 -23.73 -12.36 -2.05
N ASN A 444 -24.12 -11.31 -2.76
CA ASN A 444 -24.51 -11.44 -4.16
C ASN A 444 -23.29 -11.46 -5.08
N ASP A 445 -23.37 -12.24 -6.15
CA ASP A 445 -22.39 -12.21 -7.23
C ASP A 445 -22.27 -10.79 -7.82
N GLY A 446 -21.05 -10.29 -7.98
CA GLY A 446 -20.79 -8.96 -8.51
C GLY A 446 -20.64 -7.84 -7.47
N SER A 447 -20.51 -8.18 -6.18
CA SER A 447 -20.27 -7.21 -5.09
C SER A 447 -18.84 -6.66 -5.12
N TYR A 448 -18.66 -5.41 -4.70
CA TYR A 448 -17.34 -4.82 -4.48
C TYR A 448 -16.92 -4.98 -3.02
N ARG A 449 -15.67 -5.41 -2.80
CA ARG A 449 -15.10 -5.50 -1.46
C ARG A 449 -14.29 -4.27 -1.12
N PHE A 450 -14.75 -3.54 -0.12
CA PHE A 450 -14.05 -2.42 0.49
C PHE A 450 -13.39 -2.80 1.81
N VAL A 451 -12.39 -2.03 2.19
CA VAL A 451 -11.58 -2.23 3.40
C VAL A 451 -11.55 -0.92 4.18
N LEU A 452 -11.83 -0.94 5.47
CA LEU A 452 -11.44 0.11 6.39
C LEU A 452 -10.09 -0.28 6.99
N SER A 453 -9.05 0.46 6.64
CA SER A 453 -7.68 0.27 7.11
C SER A 453 -7.42 1.18 8.30
N LEU A 454 -6.99 0.58 9.40
CA LEU A 454 -6.75 1.20 10.70
C LEU A 454 -5.32 0.85 11.15
N PRO A 455 -4.28 1.46 10.53
CA PRO A 455 -2.90 1.09 10.76
C PRO A 455 -2.55 1.10 12.25
N ASN A 456 -1.98 -0.02 12.73
CA ASN A 456 -1.49 -0.21 14.09
C ASN A 456 -2.54 -0.06 15.21
N ILE A 457 -3.85 -0.20 14.91
CA ILE A 457 -4.92 0.00 15.91
C ILE A 457 -4.74 -0.88 17.16
N ALA A 458 -4.41 -2.17 16.97
CA ALA A 458 -4.24 -3.12 18.06
C ALA A 458 -3.03 -2.79 18.95
N GLU A 459 -1.90 -2.40 18.34
CA GLU A 459 -0.68 -2.00 19.08
C GLU A 459 -0.91 -0.74 19.92
N ARG A 460 -1.81 0.13 19.47
CA ARG A 460 -2.18 1.37 20.17
C ARG A 460 -3.24 1.16 21.26
N GLY A 461 -3.91 0.00 21.29
CA GLY A 461 -5.14 -0.17 22.06
C GLY A 461 -6.19 0.88 21.69
N ALA A 462 -6.20 1.29 20.42
CA ALA A 462 -7.07 2.34 19.91
C ALA A 462 -8.42 1.76 19.47
N THR A 463 -9.41 2.62 19.33
CA THR A 463 -10.75 2.25 18.85
C THR A 463 -11.25 3.26 17.82
N VAL A 464 -12.04 2.78 16.88
CA VAL A 464 -12.74 3.60 15.89
C VAL A 464 -14.22 3.24 15.89
N ASP A 465 -15.04 4.21 16.22
CA ASP A 465 -16.49 4.09 16.11
C ASP A 465 -16.93 4.47 14.70
N VAL A 466 -17.72 3.61 14.06
CA VAL A 466 -18.31 3.84 12.74
C VAL A 466 -19.83 3.91 12.88
N HIS A 467 -20.39 5.07 12.58
CA HIS A 467 -21.83 5.33 12.66
C HIS A 467 -22.54 5.05 11.32
N LYS A 468 -21.97 5.60 10.24
CA LYS A 468 -22.65 5.68 8.94
C LYS A 468 -21.67 5.62 7.78
N ILE A 469 -22.07 4.96 6.71
CA ILE A 469 -21.38 4.91 5.42
C ILE A 469 -22.38 5.26 4.33
N GLU A 470 -22.09 6.31 3.58
CA GLU A 470 -22.86 6.74 2.41
C GLU A 470 -22.02 6.52 1.16
N MET A 471 -22.60 5.90 0.14
CA MET A 471 -21.94 5.60 -1.13
C MET A 471 -22.77 6.13 -2.27
N THR A 472 -22.22 7.06 -3.04
CA THR A 472 -22.85 7.62 -4.24
C THR A 472 -22.16 7.06 -5.47
N PHE A 473 -22.85 6.16 -6.15
CA PHE A 473 -22.42 5.52 -7.38
C PHE A 473 -22.80 6.37 -8.58
N THR A 474 -21.86 6.61 -9.49
CA THR A 474 -22.06 7.50 -10.65
C THR A 474 -21.66 6.82 -11.96
N ARG A 475 -22.45 7.05 -13.00
CA ARG A 475 -22.17 6.70 -14.40
C ARG A 475 -22.76 7.73 -15.35
N SER A 476 -22.41 7.63 -16.63
CA SER A 476 -23.10 8.38 -17.68
C SER A 476 -24.62 8.11 -17.69
N PRO A 477 -25.47 9.15 -17.87
CA PRO A 477 -26.93 8.97 -17.99
C PRO A 477 -27.29 8.00 -19.11
N ARG A 478 -28.30 7.17 -18.89
CA ARG A 478 -28.72 6.20 -19.91
C ARG A 478 -29.60 6.87 -20.96
N SER A 479 -29.35 6.55 -22.23
CA SER A 479 -30.29 6.94 -23.27
C SER A 479 -31.57 6.10 -23.19
N VAL A 480 -32.69 6.63 -23.69
CA VAL A 480 -33.96 5.88 -23.80
C VAL A 480 -33.78 4.60 -24.64
N GLY A 481 -32.87 4.62 -25.62
CA GLY A 481 -32.51 3.46 -26.43
C GLY A 481 -31.88 2.33 -25.61
N ASP A 482 -30.93 2.67 -24.73
CA ASP A 482 -30.24 1.68 -23.87
C ASP A 482 -31.20 1.01 -22.89
N ILE A 483 -32.14 1.81 -22.35
CA ILE A 483 -33.19 1.32 -21.46
C ILE A 483 -34.08 0.31 -22.18
N TRP A 484 -34.52 0.64 -23.40
CA TRP A 484 -35.36 -0.24 -24.21
C TRP A 484 -34.63 -1.54 -24.56
N GLN A 485 -33.36 -1.46 -24.96
CA GLN A 485 -32.56 -2.63 -25.28
C GLN A 485 -32.43 -3.58 -24.09
N ARG A 486 -32.13 -3.06 -22.89
CA ARG A 486 -32.02 -3.90 -21.68
C ARG A 486 -33.35 -4.51 -21.25
N LEU A 487 -34.45 -3.78 -21.40
CA LEU A 487 -35.78 -4.33 -21.13
C LEU A 487 -36.08 -5.51 -22.06
N VAL A 488 -35.77 -5.37 -23.35
CA VAL A 488 -35.92 -6.45 -24.33
C VAL A 488 -35.00 -7.64 -23.99
N GLU A 489 -33.73 -7.40 -23.66
CA GLU A 489 -32.79 -8.45 -23.27
C GLU A 489 -33.26 -9.23 -22.02
N LYS A 490 -33.73 -8.54 -20.97
CA LYS A 490 -34.26 -9.19 -19.76
C LYS A 490 -35.55 -9.97 -20.03
N LEU A 491 -36.43 -9.47 -20.89
CA LEU A 491 -37.66 -10.17 -21.28
C LEU A 491 -37.36 -11.42 -22.11
N LEU A 492 -36.34 -11.36 -22.98
CA LEU A 492 -35.94 -12.50 -23.81
C LEU A 492 -35.16 -13.57 -23.00
N ARG A 493 -34.32 -13.18 -22.04
CA ARG A 493 -33.58 -14.12 -21.18
C ARG A 493 -34.47 -14.95 -20.24
N LYS A 494 -35.70 -14.54 -19.98
CA LYS A 494 -36.65 -15.29 -19.12
C LYS A 494 -37.36 -16.44 -19.83
N ASN A 495 -37.18 -16.60 -21.15
CA ASN A 495 -37.83 -17.63 -21.97
C ASN A 495 -36.89 -18.79 -22.37
N THR A 496 -35.73 -18.89 -21.73
CA THR A 496 -34.75 -19.98 -21.80
C THR A 496 -34.38 -20.36 -20.38
#